data_AF-A0A3D8JXZ7-F1
#
_entry.id   AF-A0A3D8JXZ7-F1
#
_cell.length_a   1.000
_cell.length_b   1.000
_cell.length_c   1.000
_cell.angle_alpha   90.00
_cell.angle_beta   90.00
_cell.angle_gamma   90.00
#
_symmetry.space_group_name_H-M   'P 1'
#
loop_
_entity.id
_entity.type
_entity.pdbx_description
1 polymer ?
#
loop_
_entity_poly.entity_id
_entity_poly.type
_entity_poly.pdbx_seq_one_letter_code
_entity_poly.pdbx_strand_id
1 'polypeptide(L)' 'MAKNRSVGIIVGVALLALIALIVAFNVINLNEAFGGGPPYYGRTTNMDKWSNPLPVLAAIDALALLLIAAYAYFMRRKP' A
#
# COMPACT_ATOMS: atom_id res chain seq x y z
N MET A 1 -2.39 -24.39 22.66
CA MET A 1 -1.74 -23.05 22.62
C MET A 1 -0.88 -22.79 21.37
N ALA A 2 -0.30 -23.79 20.70
CA ALA A 2 0.60 -23.58 19.54
C ALA A 2 -0.08 -23.14 18.22
N LYS A 3 -1.33 -23.57 17.96
CA LYS A 3 -2.06 -23.30 16.70
C LYS A 3 -2.23 -21.80 16.39
N ASN A 4 -2.48 -20.97 17.41
CA ASN A 4 -2.68 -19.53 17.24
C ASN A 4 -1.39 -18.79 16.88
N ARG A 5 -0.23 -19.33 17.29
CA ARG A 5 1.08 -18.69 17.05
C ARG A 5 1.52 -18.87 15.59
N SER A 6 1.35 -20.07 15.03
CA SER A 6 1.64 -20.33 13.62
C SER A 6 0.74 -19.52 12.69
N VAL A 7 -0.56 -19.43 13.01
CA VAL A 7 -1.51 -18.58 12.24
C VAL A 7 -1.09 -17.11 12.31
N GLY A 8 -0.74 -16.59 13.49
CA GLY A 8 -0.27 -15.21 13.62
C GLY A 8 1.00 -14.91 12.83
N ILE A 9 1.93 -15.87 12.74
CA ILE A 9 3.15 -15.74 11.91
C ILE A 9 2.79 -15.73 10.42
N ILE A 10 1.94 -16.67 9.96
CA ILE A 10 1.51 -16.73 8.55
C ILE A 10 0.82 -15.43 8.13
N VAL A 11 -0.10 -14.93 8.97
CA VAL A 11 -0.78 -13.63 8.73
C VAL A 11 0.23 -12.48 8.72
N GLY A 12 1.22 -12.49 9.61
CA GLY A 12 2.29 -11.49 9.62
C GLY A 12 3.13 -11.49 8.33
N VAL A 13 3.51 -12.67 7.84
CA VAL A 13 4.23 -12.81 6.56
C VAL A 13 3.37 -12.33 5.39
N ALA A 14 2.08 -12.68 5.37
CA ALA A 14 1.15 -12.22 4.35
C ALA A 14 0.99 -10.67 4.36
N LEU A 15 0.94 -10.05 5.55
CA LEU A 15 0.91 -8.60 5.68
C LEU A 15 2.20 -7.93 5.19
N LEU A 16 3.36 -8.52 5.46
CA LEU A 16 4.63 -8.01 4.93
C LEU A 16 4.67 -8.07 3.41
N ALA A 17 4.21 -9.18 2.81
CA ALA A 17 4.10 -9.32 1.37
C ALA A 17 3.13 -8.27 0.78
N LEU A 18 1.98 -8.05 1.43
CA LEU A 18 1.01 -7.01 1.04
C LEU A 18 1.64 -5.61 1.07
N ILE A 19 2.40 -5.27 2.12
CA ILE A 19 3.11 -3.99 2.22
C ILE A 19 4.08 -3.82 1.06
N ALA A 20 4.87 -4.85 0.74
CA ALA A 20 5.80 -4.79 -0.39
C ALA A 20 5.08 -4.54 -1.72
N LEU A 21 3.92 -5.18 -1.94
CA LEU A 21 3.09 -4.97 -3.13
C LEU A 21 2.53 -3.54 -3.20
N ILE A 22 2.07 -2.99 -2.07
CA ILE A 22 1.56 -1.60 -2.01
C ILE A 22 2.67 -0.60 -2.29
N VAL A 23 3.88 -0.83 -1.76
CA VAL A 23 5.05 0.02 -2.07
C VAL A 23 5.36 -0.03 -3.56
N ALA A 24 5.42 -1.22 -4.17
CA ALA A 24 5.64 -1.35 -5.60
C ALA A 24 4.53 -0.66 -6.42
N PHE A 25 3.27 -0.83 -6.03
CA PHE A 25 2.12 -0.17 -6.65
C PHE A 25 2.23 1.36 -6.58
N ASN A 26 2.59 1.92 -5.43
CA ASN A 26 2.81 3.36 -5.26
C ASN A 26 3.95 3.85 -6.15
N VAL A 27 5.09 3.15 -6.18
CA VAL A 27 6.24 3.52 -7.02
C VAL A 27 5.86 3.54 -8.50
N ILE A 28 5.14 2.53 -8.98
CA ILE A 28 4.70 2.45 -10.38
C ILE A 28 3.76 3.60 -10.71
N ASN A 29 2.69 3.79 -9.93
CA ASN A 29 1.68 4.83 -10.20
C ASN A 29 2.27 6.25 -10.10
N LEU A 30 3.17 6.50 -9.14
CA LEU A 30 3.81 7.80 -9.02
C LEU A 30 4.79 8.06 -10.17
N ASN A 31 5.54 7.05 -10.61
CA ASN A 31 6.42 7.20 -11.77
C ASN A 31 5.63 7.37 -13.08
N GLU A 32 4.50 6.69 -13.24
CA GLU A 32 3.62 6.88 -14.39
C GLU A 32 2.97 8.27 -14.40
N ALA A 33 2.53 8.76 -13.24
CA ALA A 33 1.83 10.04 -13.15
C ALA A 33 2.76 11.26 -13.13
N PHE A 34 3.94 11.15 -12.52
CA PHE A 34 4.85 12.28 -12.23
C PHE A 34 6.29 12.07 -12.70
N GLY A 35 6.63 10.90 -13.25
CA GLY A 35 7.97 10.61 -13.76
C GLY A 35 8.31 11.36 -15.05
N GLY A 36 9.61 11.43 -15.40
CA GLY A 36 10.10 12.11 -16.61
C GLY A 36 10.70 13.50 -16.39
N GLY A 37 10.69 14.02 -15.15
CA GLY A 37 11.26 15.31 -14.80
C GLY A 37 10.34 16.50 -15.10
N PRO A 38 10.74 17.74 -14.75
CA PRO A 38 9.93 18.93 -14.96
C PRO A 38 9.61 19.19 -16.44
N PRO A 39 8.41 19.66 -16.79
CA PRO A 39 7.27 19.92 -15.89
C PRO A 39 6.58 18.60 -15.55
N TYR A 40 6.12 18.43 -14.30
CA TYR A 40 5.52 17.21 -13.71
C TYR A 40 4.20 16.72 -14.34
N TYR A 41 4.00 17.04 -15.61
CA TYR A 41 3.02 16.50 -16.51
C TYR A 41 3.81 16.01 -17.72
N GLY A 42 3.97 14.69 -17.88
CA GLY A 42 4.48 14.11 -19.13
C GLY A 42 3.72 14.75 -20.30
N ARG A 43 4.41 15.60 -21.06
CA ARG A 43 3.79 16.75 -21.73
C ARG A 43 2.98 16.43 -22.99
N THR A 44 2.62 15.17 -23.28
CA THR A 44 2.25 14.83 -24.67
C THR A 44 1.09 13.87 -24.92
N THR A 45 0.51 13.14 -23.95
CA THR A 45 -0.41 12.02 -24.35
C THR A 45 -1.91 12.14 -24.08
N ASN A 46 -2.40 13.04 -23.20
CA ASN A 46 -3.83 13.43 -23.02
C ASN A 46 -4.02 13.99 -21.59
N MET A 47 -3.79 15.29 -21.37
CA MET A 47 -4.01 15.91 -20.07
C MET A 47 -5.51 16.03 -19.69
N ASP A 48 -6.39 15.97 -20.67
CA ASP A 48 -7.85 15.85 -20.53
C ASP A 48 -8.28 14.53 -19.86
N LYS A 49 -7.45 13.47 -19.95
CA LYS A 49 -7.71 12.16 -19.34
C LYS A 49 -6.88 11.91 -18.09
N TRP A 50 -5.95 12.80 -17.80
CA TRP A 50 -5.08 12.66 -16.64
C TRP A 50 -5.91 12.82 -15.36
N SER A 51 -5.78 11.85 -14.45
CA SER A 51 -6.38 11.90 -13.12
C SER A 51 -5.28 11.82 -12.07
N ASN A 52 -5.42 12.63 -11.02
CA ASN A 52 -4.46 12.62 -9.92
C ASN A 52 -4.55 11.27 -9.18
N PRO A 53 -3.47 10.47 -9.10
CA PRO A 53 -3.53 9.17 -8.45
C PRO A 53 -3.56 9.27 -6.92
N LEU A 54 -3.13 10.41 -6.34
CA LEU A 54 -2.92 10.57 -4.90
C LEU A 54 -4.15 10.23 -4.04
N PRO A 55 -5.40 10.59 -4.40
CA PRO A 55 -6.57 10.22 -3.61
C PRO A 55 -6.76 8.69 -3.51
N VAL A 56 -6.52 7.97 -4.60
CA VAL A 56 -6.65 6.49 -4.63
C VAL A 56 -5.50 5.85 -3.86
N LEU A 57 -4.27 6.31 -4.08
CA LEU A 57 -3.10 5.82 -3.35
C LEU A 57 -3.27 6.02 -1.83
N ALA A 58 -3.70 7.21 -1.41
CA ALA A 58 -3.94 7.53 -0.01
C ALA A 58 -5.02 6.65 0.64
N ALA A 59 -6.09 6.32 -0.10
CA ALA A 59 -7.13 5.42 0.40
C ALA A 59 -6.60 3.99 0.60
N ILE A 60 -5.77 3.49 -0.32
CA ILE A 60 -5.12 2.18 -0.22
C ILE A 60 -4.15 2.15 0.96
N ASP A 61 -3.31 3.18 1.10
CA ASP A 61 -2.35 3.30 2.21
C ASP A 61 -3.07 3.38 3.57
N ALA A 62 -4.16 4.14 3.66
CA ALA A 62 -4.96 4.22 4.88
C ALA A 62 -5.56 2.86 5.25
N LEU A 63 -6.08 2.10 4.29
CA LEU A 63 -6.59 0.75 4.53
C LEU A 63 -5.47 -0.19 4.98
N ALA A 64 -4.29 -0.11 4.38
CA ALA A 64 -3.14 -0.92 4.78
C ALA A 64 -2.73 -0.63 6.23
N LEU A 65 -2.68 0.65 6.63
CA LEU A 65 -2.40 1.05 8.01
C LEU A 65 -3.44 0.50 8.99
N LEU A 66 -4.73 0.51 8.64
CA LEU A 66 -5.79 -0.07 9.46
C LEU A 66 -5.59 -1.58 9.66
N LEU A 67 -5.23 -2.32 8.60
CA LEU A 67 -4.96 -3.75 8.69
C LEU A 67 -3.74 -4.05 9.57
N ILE A 68 -2.67 -3.27 9.42
CA ILE A 68 -1.46 -3.38 10.27
C ILE A 68 -1.81 -3.08 11.73
N ALA A 69 -2.58 -2.02 11.99
CA ALA A 69 -3.01 -1.65 13.33
C ALA A 69 -3.89 -2.74 13.96
N ALA A 70 -4.83 -3.30 13.21
CA ALA A 70 -5.67 -4.40 13.65
C ALA A 70 -4.82 -5.64 13.99
N TYR A 71 -3.89 -6.04 13.12
CA TYR A 71 -2.97 -7.15 13.38
C TYR A 71 -2.13 -6.91 14.64
N ALA A 72 -1.52 -5.73 14.77
CA ALA A 72 -0.74 -5.36 15.95
C ALA A 72 -1.59 -5.40 17.23
N TYR A 73 -2.85 -4.93 17.15
CA TYR A 73 -3.79 -4.97 18.24
C TYR A 73 -4.13 -6.40 18.69
N PHE A 74 -4.44 -7.28 17.73
CA PHE A 74 -4.73 -8.69 18.01
C PHE A 74 -3.51 -9.45 18.54
N MET A 75 -2.31 -9.16 18.05
CA MET A 75 -1.08 -9.77 18.55
C MET A 75 -0.70 -9.28 19.97
N ARG A 76 -1.08 -8.05 20.32
CA ARG A 76 -0.88 -7.48 21.67
C ARG A 76 -1.90 -8.00 22.69
N ARG A 77 -3.13 -8.29 22.25
CA ARG A 77 -4.11 -9.03 23.06
C ARG A 77 -3.67 -10.49 23.19
N LYS A 78 -2.73 -10.76 24.11
CA LYS A 78 -2.55 -12.12 24.61
C LYS A 78 -3.89 -12.59 25.21
N PRO A 79 -4.36 -13.83 24.95
CA PRO A 79 -5.31 -14.46 25.87
C PRO A 79 -4.64 -14.67 27.24
#